data_AF-A0A1I8NBL9-F1
#
_entry.id   AF-A0A1I8NBL9-F1
#
_cell.length_a   1.000
_cell.length_b   1.000
_cell.length_c   1.000
_cell.angle_alpha   90.00
_cell.angle_beta   90.00
_cell.angle_gamma   90.00
#
_symmetry.space_group_name_H-M   'P 1'
#
loop_
_entity.id
_entity.type
_entity.pdbx_description
1 polymer ?
#
loop_
_entity_poly.entity_id
_entity_poly.type
_entity_poly.pdbx_seq_one_letter_code
_entity_poly.pdbx_strand_id
1 'polypeptide(L)'
;MSNPNNKKALELLFDRPLEPVFTARDDGKAVFDLPESFYNEQYSDVKDDIGSRFGDGFEIRIPVRDLQKKPDLRFAQRLGKHSQFSLFNRVHQEIAARLIEIFLDAPNEDLFISTCAYCKDRVNPFLFQYCFSVAVQHRADTKNFPIKPIAETFPQNFVEPSVFQEARAESEVVTDQGTRRHIEIPRNYTASDREKEQRLAYFREDIGVNSHHWHWHLVYPGYGPMDIVKKDRRGELFYYMHHQILARYNTERFCNNLAKLRPLNNLRAPIPEGYFPKIMSSLNSRTYPGRNVNNVLADIDRDDTHLEISDMERWIDRIIAAIDKGYVNDSDGKEIPLDEKNGIDILGDIVECTSLSINPDYYGNLHNQGHNAISYCHDPEARFLEDFSVMGDVTTAMRDPVFYRWHGFIDSIFNRHKERLNPYGEKDLSFNGVVVNSLDVILTSANAPANHLLTYLERSDVNLAAGLDFGPRGNIYATFTHLQHAPFKYVIDVTNNRNMPLRGTCRIFLCPQSDERGTPLNLNEQRQLAIELDKFKVTWKERTNIFPISRK
;
A
#
# COMPACT_ATOMS: atom_id res chain seq x y z
N MET A 1 -9.60 -24.50 -12.85
CA MET A 1 -9.82 -24.19 -11.42
C MET A 1 -8.72 -24.89 -10.65
N SER A 2 -8.14 -24.21 -9.67
CA SER A 2 -7.10 -24.79 -8.81
C SER A 2 -7.62 -26.04 -8.10
N ASN A 3 -6.80 -27.11 -8.06
CA ASN A 3 -7.13 -28.30 -7.28
C ASN A 3 -6.89 -28.02 -5.77
N PRO A 4 -7.47 -28.82 -4.84
CA PRO A 4 -7.33 -28.56 -3.41
C PRO A 4 -5.87 -28.52 -2.91
N ASN A 5 -5.00 -29.38 -3.45
CA ASN A 5 -3.59 -29.43 -3.07
C ASN A 5 -2.84 -28.16 -3.51
N ASN A 6 -3.10 -27.69 -4.72
CA ASN A 6 -2.52 -26.46 -5.27
C ASN A 6 -2.98 -25.24 -4.47
N LYS A 7 -4.28 -25.18 -4.13
CA LYS A 7 -4.81 -24.12 -3.27
C LYS A 7 -4.11 -24.12 -1.91
N LYS A 8 -3.95 -25.27 -1.26
CA LYS A 8 -3.23 -25.36 0.02
C LYS A 8 -1.74 -25.00 -0.16
N ALA A 9 -1.11 -25.39 -1.26
CA ALA A 9 0.28 -25.05 -1.56
C ALA A 9 0.48 -23.53 -1.62
N LEU A 10 -0.39 -22.83 -2.37
CA LEU A 10 -0.34 -21.37 -2.49
C LEU A 10 -0.55 -20.69 -1.13
N GLU A 11 -1.47 -21.20 -0.31
CA GLU A 11 -1.71 -20.70 1.06
C GLU A 11 -0.47 -20.84 1.94
N LEU A 12 0.15 -22.01 1.96
CA LEU A 12 1.31 -22.29 2.82
C LEU A 12 2.59 -21.56 2.39
N LEU A 13 2.69 -21.13 1.13
CA LEU A 13 3.79 -20.28 0.65
C LEU A 13 3.73 -18.84 1.19
N PHE A 14 2.54 -18.36 1.63
CA PHE A 14 2.39 -17.08 2.32
C PHE A 14 2.72 -17.15 3.82
N ASP A 15 2.67 -18.34 4.41
CA ASP A 15 2.99 -18.53 5.81
C ASP A 15 4.49 -18.47 6.03
N ARG A 16 4.89 -18.07 7.24
CA ARG A 16 6.26 -18.07 7.77
C ARG A 16 7.30 -17.74 6.69
N PRO A 17 7.35 -16.46 6.24
CA PRO A 17 8.15 -16.05 5.09
C PRO A 17 9.64 -16.38 5.23
N LEU A 18 10.19 -16.28 6.44
CA LEU A 18 11.62 -16.54 6.71
C LEU A 18 11.92 -18.02 6.96
N GLU A 19 10.92 -18.82 7.34
CA GLU A 19 11.10 -20.26 7.49
C GLU A 19 11.28 -20.94 6.12
N PRO A 20 12.25 -21.86 5.98
CA PRO A 20 12.43 -22.60 4.73
C PRO A 20 11.16 -23.34 4.26
N VAL A 21 11.04 -23.60 2.96
CA VAL A 21 9.85 -24.27 2.41
C VAL A 21 9.67 -25.70 2.93
N PHE A 22 10.76 -26.37 3.32
CA PHE A 22 10.76 -27.73 3.86
C PHE A 22 10.30 -27.83 5.32
N THR A 23 10.12 -26.71 6.04
CA THR A 23 9.62 -26.76 7.42
C THR A 23 8.12 -27.07 7.44
N ALA A 24 7.68 -27.64 8.55
CA ALA A 24 6.27 -27.92 8.78
C ALA A 24 5.45 -26.63 8.98
N ARG A 25 4.26 -26.60 8.39
CA ARG A 25 3.32 -25.48 8.35
C ARG A 25 1.93 -25.94 8.80
N ASP A 26 0.94 -25.05 8.80
CA ASP A 26 -0.44 -25.37 9.20
C ASP A 26 -0.52 -25.97 10.62
N ASP A 27 0.06 -25.26 11.60
CA ASP A 27 0.20 -25.75 12.98
C ASP A 27 1.00 -27.06 13.09
N GLY A 28 1.86 -27.35 12.11
CA GLY A 28 2.65 -28.57 12.09
C GLY A 28 1.98 -29.76 11.42
N LYS A 29 0.85 -29.56 10.74
CA LYS A 29 0.08 -30.62 10.10
C LYS A 29 0.45 -30.80 8.64
N ALA A 30 1.05 -29.79 8.01
CA ALA A 30 1.35 -29.78 6.59
C ALA A 30 2.84 -29.65 6.30
N VAL A 31 3.30 -30.34 5.24
CA VAL A 31 4.67 -30.22 4.72
C VAL A 31 4.66 -30.28 3.19
N PHE A 32 5.63 -29.61 2.56
CA PHE A 32 5.91 -29.78 1.14
C PHE A 32 6.79 -31.02 0.95
N ASP A 33 6.34 -31.94 0.10
CA ASP A 33 7.14 -33.08 -0.33
C ASP A 33 8.05 -32.62 -1.49
N LEU A 34 9.28 -32.25 -1.13
CA LEU A 34 10.21 -31.54 -2.00
C LEU A 34 11.24 -32.50 -2.63
N PRO A 35 11.54 -32.34 -3.93
CA PRO A 35 12.66 -33.03 -4.55
C PRO A 35 13.99 -32.67 -3.88
N GLU A 36 14.97 -33.59 -3.88
CA GLU A 36 16.29 -33.34 -3.28
C GLU A 36 16.98 -32.07 -3.81
N SER A 37 16.71 -31.71 -5.06
CA SER A 37 17.26 -30.54 -5.74
C SER A 37 16.74 -29.20 -5.19
N PHE A 38 15.76 -29.21 -4.28
CA PHE A 38 15.17 -28.01 -3.68
C PHE A 38 15.82 -27.61 -2.35
N TYR A 39 16.45 -28.54 -1.64
CA TYR A 39 17.24 -28.23 -0.46
C TYR A 39 18.40 -27.30 -0.85
N ASN A 40 18.58 -26.21 -0.12
CA ASN A 40 19.67 -25.27 -0.38
C ASN A 40 21.01 -25.83 0.14
N GLU A 41 22.13 -25.22 -0.26
CA GLU A 41 23.47 -25.64 0.16
C GLU A 41 23.68 -25.55 1.69
N GLN A 42 22.99 -24.62 2.37
CA GLN A 42 23.10 -24.46 3.83
C GLN A 42 22.62 -25.70 4.60
N TYR A 43 21.62 -26.39 4.06
CA TYR A 43 21.01 -27.56 4.70
C TYR A 43 21.35 -28.87 3.99
N SER A 44 22.29 -28.85 3.03
CA SER A 44 22.61 -30.04 2.24
C SER A 44 23.27 -31.14 3.04
N ASP A 45 24.02 -30.77 4.08
CA ASP A 45 24.82 -31.70 4.88
C ASP A 45 24.02 -32.35 6.02
N VAL A 46 22.82 -31.82 6.30
CA VAL A 46 21.90 -32.29 7.35
C VAL A 46 20.55 -32.73 6.78
N LYS A 47 20.50 -33.06 5.48
CA LYS A 47 19.28 -33.49 4.77
C LYS A 47 18.61 -34.67 5.45
N ASP A 48 19.37 -35.67 5.90
CA ASP A 48 18.81 -36.87 6.52
C ASP A 48 18.17 -36.58 7.87
N ASP A 49 18.73 -35.64 8.65
CA ASP A 49 18.17 -35.19 9.93
C ASP A 49 16.87 -34.38 9.72
N ILE A 50 16.89 -33.44 8.77
CA ILE A 50 15.72 -32.65 8.39
C ILE A 50 14.62 -33.56 7.82
N GLY A 51 15.00 -34.45 6.91
CA GLY A 51 14.12 -35.45 6.31
C GLY A 51 13.52 -36.38 7.35
N SER A 52 14.28 -36.80 8.36
CA SER A 52 13.74 -37.62 9.46
C SER A 52 12.79 -36.83 10.36
N ARG A 53 13.12 -35.56 10.68
CA ARG A 53 12.30 -34.70 11.54
C ARG A 53 11.00 -34.24 10.90
N PHE A 54 11.00 -34.04 9.58
CA PHE A 54 9.85 -33.57 8.80
C PHE A 54 9.30 -34.65 7.85
N GLY A 55 9.72 -35.90 8.00
CA GLY A 55 9.43 -37.00 7.06
C GLY A 55 8.23 -37.87 7.39
N ASP A 56 7.90 -38.08 8.67
CA ASP A 56 6.80 -38.96 9.08
C ASP A 56 5.87 -38.27 10.09
N GLY A 57 4.56 -38.53 9.98
CA GLY A 57 3.54 -38.05 10.94
C GLY A 57 2.73 -36.80 10.56
N PHE A 58 2.89 -36.25 9.35
CA PHE A 58 2.09 -35.10 8.89
C PHE A 58 0.75 -35.54 8.28
N GLU A 59 -0.32 -34.81 8.60
CA GLU A 59 -1.66 -35.04 8.08
C GLU A 59 -1.78 -34.68 6.60
N ILE A 60 -1.04 -33.63 6.16
CA ILE A 60 -1.12 -33.08 4.81
C ILE A 60 0.28 -33.07 4.18
N ARG A 61 0.43 -33.73 3.03
CA ARG A 61 1.66 -33.69 2.22
C ARG A 61 1.35 -33.10 0.86
N ILE A 62 2.06 -32.03 0.51
CA ILE A 62 1.86 -31.31 -0.74
C ILE A 62 2.96 -31.72 -1.72
N PRO A 63 2.65 -32.54 -2.74
CA PRO A 63 3.66 -32.97 -3.71
C PRO A 63 4.15 -31.79 -4.54
N VAL A 64 5.46 -31.57 -4.56
CA VAL A 64 6.11 -30.58 -5.42
C VAL A 64 6.88 -31.28 -6.53
N ARG A 65 6.65 -30.88 -7.78
CA ARG A 65 7.33 -31.50 -8.92
C ARG A 65 8.75 -30.95 -9.05
N ASP A 66 9.67 -31.83 -9.46
CA ASP A 66 10.99 -31.34 -9.84
C ASP A 66 10.91 -30.52 -11.14
N LEU A 67 11.75 -29.50 -11.22
CA LEU A 67 11.84 -28.60 -12.37
C LEU A 67 12.91 -29.14 -13.31
N GLN A 68 12.52 -29.42 -14.56
CA GLN A 68 13.46 -29.85 -15.61
C GLN A 68 14.58 -28.82 -15.85
N LYS A 69 14.26 -27.53 -15.71
CA LYS A 69 15.21 -26.43 -15.80
C LYS A 69 14.99 -25.49 -14.62
N LYS A 70 16.03 -25.32 -13.80
CA LYS A 70 16.01 -24.39 -12.66
C LYS A 70 16.12 -22.94 -13.14
N PRO A 71 15.36 -22.00 -12.55
CA PRO A 71 15.52 -20.59 -12.87
C PRO A 71 16.90 -20.09 -12.46
N ASP A 72 17.52 -19.25 -13.29
CA ASP A 72 18.77 -18.57 -12.94
C ASP A 72 18.47 -17.35 -12.06
N LEU A 73 18.84 -17.44 -10.77
CA LEU A 73 18.54 -16.43 -9.76
C LEU A 73 19.72 -15.49 -9.44
N ARG A 74 20.82 -15.54 -10.22
CA ARG A 74 22.01 -14.70 -9.98
C ARG A 74 21.71 -13.20 -9.96
N PHE A 75 20.72 -12.77 -10.74
CA PHE A 75 20.29 -11.36 -10.77
C PHE A 75 19.77 -10.86 -9.42
N ALA A 76 19.20 -11.74 -8.60
CA ALA A 76 18.64 -11.38 -7.29
C ALA A 76 19.71 -11.27 -6.19
N GLN A 77 20.94 -11.75 -6.42
CA GLN A 77 22.02 -11.74 -5.43
C GLN A 77 22.48 -10.32 -5.04
N ARG A 78 22.18 -9.31 -5.88
CA ARG A 78 22.40 -7.90 -5.56
C ARG A 78 21.57 -7.43 -4.36
N LEU A 79 20.43 -8.08 -4.09
CA LEU A 79 19.64 -7.87 -2.88
C LEU A 79 19.91 -9.02 -1.91
N GLY A 80 20.59 -8.71 -0.81
CA GLY A 80 20.90 -9.70 0.22
C GLY A 80 19.63 -10.36 0.78
N LYS A 81 19.75 -11.63 1.18
CA LYS A 81 18.63 -12.40 1.77
C LYS A 81 18.03 -11.73 3.02
N HIS A 82 18.83 -10.96 3.75
CA HIS A 82 18.44 -10.24 4.97
C HIS A 82 18.42 -8.71 4.82
N SER A 83 18.65 -8.20 3.61
CA SER A 83 18.56 -6.76 3.32
C SER A 83 17.09 -6.35 3.24
N GLN A 84 16.77 -5.11 3.57
CA GLN A 84 15.40 -4.63 3.36
C GLN A 84 15.09 -4.46 1.86
N PHE A 85 13.84 -4.71 1.48
CA PHE A 85 13.35 -4.53 0.12
C PHE A 85 12.49 -3.27 0.04
N SER A 86 12.68 -2.46 -1.00
CA SER A 86 11.96 -1.21 -1.20
C SER A 86 11.51 -1.08 -2.65
N LEU A 87 10.24 -0.72 -2.84
CA LEU A 87 9.69 -0.38 -4.15
C LEU A 87 10.06 1.02 -4.62
N PHE A 88 10.77 1.82 -3.82
CA PHE A 88 11.30 3.12 -4.23
C PHE A 88 12.74 3.03 -4.76
N ASN A 89 13.41 1.91 -4.54
CA ASN A 89 14.76 1.64 -5.03
C ASN A 89 14.70 0.97 -6.41
N ARG A 90 15.40 1.56 -7.39
CA ARG A 90 15.37 1.11 -8.79
C ARG A 90 15.96 -0.29 -8.98
N VAL A 91 17.06 -0.61 -8.29
CA VAL A 91 17.68 -1.94 -8.35
C VAL A 91 16.72 -3.01 -7.84
N HIS A 92 16.03 -2.72 -6.73
CA HIS A 92 15.03 -3.63 -6.16
C HIS A 92 13.85 -3.85 -7.10
N GLN A 93 13.36 -2.79 -7.75
CA GLN A 93 12.30 -2.87 -8.76
C GLN A 93 12.71 -3.76 -9.96
N GLU A 94 13.94 -3.65 -10.45
CA GLU A 94 14.45 -4.46 -11.56
C GLU A 94 14.55 -5.94 -11.19
N ILE A 95 15.02 -6.23 -9.98
CA ILE A 95 15.06 -7.60 -9.44
C ILE A 95 13.64 -8.15 -9.32
N ALA A 96 12.70 -7.36 -8.80
CA ALA A 96 11.30 -7.77 -8.66
C ALA A 96 10.64 -8.04 -10.02
N ALA A 97 10.86 -7.18 -11.00
CA ALA A 97 10.34 -7.35 -12.36
C ALA A 97 10.77 -8.69 -12.96
N ARG A 98 12.06 -9.01 -12.89
CA ARG A 98 12.59 -10.27 -13.44
C ARG A 98 12.12 -11.51 -12.67
N LEU A 99 11.95 -11.43 -11.35
CA LEU A 99 11.39 -12.55 -10.59
C LEU A 99 9.90 -12.76 -10.89
N ILE A 100 9.14 -11.68 -11.10
CA ILE A 100 7.74 -11.75 -11.55
C ILE A 100 7.65 -12.41 -12.92
N GLU A 101 8.52 -12.06 -13.88
CA GLU A 101 8.57 -12.73 -15.20
C GLU A 101 8.74 -14.24 -15.07
N ILE A 102 9.72 -14.69 -14.27
CA ILE A 102 9.95 -16.12 -14.01
C ILE A 102 8.69 -16.82 -13.49
N PHE A 103 7.92 -16.16 -12.62
CA PHE A 103 6.69 -16.69 -12.06
C PHE A 103 5.52 -16.72 -13.05
N LEU A 104 5.40 -15.71 -13.91
CA LEU A 104 4.37 -15.67 -14.96
C LEU A 104 4.64 -16.69 -16.08
N ASP A 105 5.91 -16.88 -16.43
CA ASP A 105 6.34 -17.79 -17.50
C ASP A 105 6.13 -19.28 -17.17
N ALA A 106 5.83 -19.61 -15.91
CA ALA A 106 5.53 -20.98 -15.52
C ALA A 106 4.30 -21.51 -16.30
N PRO A 107 4.42 -22.62 -17.05
CA PRO A 107 3.39 -23.03 -18.03
C PRO A 107 2.02 -23.38 -17.44
N ASN A 108 1.97 -23.79 -16.17
CA ASN A 108 0.77 -24.18 -15.47
C ASN A 108 0.97 -24.03 -13.96
N GLU A 109 -0.14 -24.10 -13.22
CA GLU A 109 -0.18 -23.93 -11.78
C GLU A 109 0.78 -24.86 -11.01
N ASP A 110 0.90 -26.14 -11.39
CA ASP A 110 1.79 -27.09 -10.71
C ASP A 110 3.27 -26.67 -10.83
N LEU A 111 3.68 -26.26 -12.04
CA LEU A 111 5.04 -25.78 -12.30
C LEU A 111 5.27 -24.38 -11.71
N PHE A 112 4.23 -23.56 -11.62
CA PHE A 112 4.28 -22.27 -10.92
C PHE A 112 4.56 -22.48 -9.43
N ILE A 113 3.79 -23.33 -8.75
CA ILE A 113 4.02 -23.69 -7.33
C ILE A 113 5.42 -24.26 -7.14
N SER A 114 5.86 -25.16 -8.03
CA SER A 114 7.20 -25.75 -7.97
C SER A 114 8.31 -24.69 -8.16
N THR A 115 8.09 -23.72 -9.04
CA THR A 115 9.02 -22.60 -9.23
C THR A 115 9.06 -21.69 -8.00
N CYS A 116 7.91 -21.35 -7.43
CA CYS A 116 7.82 -20.56 -6.20
C CYS A 116 8.49 -21.25 -5.01
N ALA A 117 8.21 -22.54 -4.79
CA ALA A 117 8.85 -23.33 -3.74
C ALA A 117 10.37 -23.38 -3.89
N TYR A 118 10.88 -23.48 -5.13
CA TYR A 118 12.32 -23.43 -5.39
C TYR A 118 12.93 -22.06 -5.06
N CYS A 119 12.25 -20.97 -5.47
CA CYS A 119 12.74 -19.61 -5.30
C CYS A 119 12.67 -19.11 -3.85
N LYS A 120 11.65 -19.51 -3.07
CA LYS A 120 11.36 -18.98 -1.72
C LYS A 120 12.59 -18.91 -0.81
N ASP A 121 13.39 -19.97 -0.79
CA ASP A 121 14.52 -20.08 0.15
C ASP A 121 15.83 -19.47 -0.39
N ARG A 122 15.83 -19.04 -1.66
CA ARG A 122 17.00 -18.61 -2.44
C ARG A 122 17.04 -17.11 -2.74
N VAL A 123 15.91 -16.42 -2.60
CA VAL A 123 15.82 -14.97 -2.79
C VAL A 123 15.43 -14.28 -1.48
N ASN A 124 15.47 -12.95 -1.48
CA ASN A 124 15.00 -12.16 -0.34
C ASN A 124 13.52 -12.49 -0.02
N PRO A 125 13.14 -12.79 1.24
CA PRO A 125 11.79 -13.25 1.57
C PRO A 125 10.68 -12.23 1.30
N PHE A 126 10.94 -10.93 1.47
CA PHE A 126 9.93 -9.89 1.22
C PHE A 126 9.77 -9.66 -0.29
N LEU A 127 10.89 -9.63 -1.02
CA LEU A 127 10.88 -9.69 -2.49
C LEU A 127 10.06 -10.88 -2.99
N PHE A 128 10.31 -12.08 -2.46
CA PHE A 128 9.56 -13.29 -2.81
C PHE A 128 8.05 -13.09 -2.60
N GLN A 129 7.64 -12.66 -1.40
CA GLN A 129 6.22 -12.48 -1.08
C GLN A 129 5.56 -11.42 -1.97
N TYR A 130 6.27 -10.32 -2.27
CA TYR A 130 5.80 -9.30 -3.22
C TYR A 130 5.61 -9.90 -4.62
N CYS A 131 6.65 -10.50 -5.20
CA CYS A 131 6.59 -11.08 -6.55
C CYS A 131 5.57 -12.22 -6.66
N PHE A 132 5.47 -13.05 -5.63
CA PHE A 132 4.50 -14.13 -5.53
C PHE A 132 3.07 -13.60 -5.49
N SER A 133 2.80 -12.56 -4.68
CA SER A 133 1.49 -11.90 -4.62
C SER A 133 1.08 -11.33 -5.98
N VAL A 134 2.00 -10.64 -6.67
CA VAL A 134 1.75 -10.11 -8.03
C VAL A 134 1.43 -11.24 -9.00
N ALA A 135 2.26 -12.29 -9.04
CA ALA A 135 2.04 -13.42 -9.95
C ALA A 135 0.70 -14.12 -9.70
N VAL A 136 0.34 -14.37 -8.44
CA VAL A 136 -0.93 -15.02 -8.07
C VAL A 136 -2.15 -14.23 -8.54
N GLN A 137 -2.12 -12.89 -8.48
CA GLN A 137 -3.21 -12.03 -8.96
C GLN A 137 -3.33 -12.00 -10.49
N HIS A 138 -2.20 -12.14 -11.18
CA HIS A 138 -2.11 -11.89 -12.61
C HIS A 138 -2.21 -13.14 -13.48
N ARG A 139 -1.86 -14.32 -12.96
CA ARG A 139 -2.00 -15.56 -13.72
C ARG A 139 -3.47 -15.99 -13.85
N ALA A 140 -3.84 -16.46 -15.04
CA ALA A 140 -5.21 -16.87 -15.35
C ALA A 140 -5.68 -18.09 -14.52
N ASP A 141 -4.77 -18.97 -14.12
CA ASP A 141 -5.04 -20.18 -13.35
C ASP A 141 -5.16 -19.94 -11.83
N THR A 142 -4.66 -18.81 -11.31
CA THR A 142 -4.72 -18.46 -9.87
C THR A 142 -5.53 -17.21 -9.53
N LYS A 143 -6.12 -16.52 -10.51
CA LYS A 143 -6.81 -15.21 -10.34
C LYS A 143 -7.87 -15.10 -9.22
N ASN A 144 -8.41 -16.21 -8.73
CA ASN A 144 -9.42 -16.24 -7.66
C ASN A 144 -8.83 -16.62 -6.29
N PHE A 145 -7.51 -16.75 -6.19
CA PHE A 145 -6.85 -17.09 -4.95
C PHE A 145 -6.78 -15.86 -4.03
N PRO A 146 -7.28 -15.96 -2.78
CA PRO A 146 -7.22 -14.84 -1.85
C PRO A 146 -5.78 -14.67 -1.33
N ILE A 147 -5.23 -13.47 -1.47
CA ILE A 147 -3.93 -13.14 -0.88
C ILE A 147 -4.09 -12.93 0.61
N LYS A 148 -3.12 -13.47 1.37
CA LYS A 148 -3.07 -13.31 2.81
C LYS A 148 -2.81 -11.84 3.19
N PRO A 149 -3.48 -11.28 4.20
CA PRO A 149 -3.23 -9.91 4.62
C PRO A 149 -1.76 -9.68 4.97
N ILE A 150 -1.17 -8.62 4.44
CA ILE A 150 0.25 -8.29 4.65
C ILE A 150 0.61 -8.09 6.12
N ALA A 151 -0.34 -7.60 6.92
CA ALA A 151 -0.19 -7.43 8.36
C ALA A 151 -0.13 -8.76 9.13
N GLU A 152 -0.61 -9.87 8.56
CA GLU A 152 -0.43 -11.20 9.12
C GLU A 152 0.91 -11.82 8.67
N THR A 153 1.31 -11.58 7.42
CA THR A 153 2.54 -12.15 6.82
C THR A 153 3.82 -11.46 7.31
N PHE A 154 3.83 -10.14 7.43
CA PHE A 154 4.96 -9.35 7.95
C PHE A 154 4.51 -8.42 9.10
N PRO A 155 4.08 -8.99 10.24
CA PRO A 155 3.40 -8.23 11.29
C PRO A 155 4.29 -7.18 11.98
N GLN A 156 5.62 -7.35 12.00
CA GLN A 156 6.51 -6.40 12.70
C GLN A 156 6.58 -5.04 12.00
N ASN A 157 6.25 -4.99 10.70
CA ASN A 157 6.08 -3.73 9.98
C ASN A 157 4.83 -2.95 10.45
N PHE A 158 3.90 -3.59 11.15
CA PHE A 158 2.62 -3.00 11.55
C PHE A 158 2.43 -2.81 13.04
N VAL A 159 3.03 -3.71 13.82
CA VAL A 159 2.82 -3.86 15.26
C VAL A 159 4.11 -3.55 16.00
N GLU A 160 3.99 -2.88 17.14
CA GLU A 160 5.17 -2.52 17.93
C GLU A 160 5.83 -3.76 18.61
N PRO A 161 7.17 -3.77 18.78
CA PRO A 161 7.94 -4.96 19.15
C PRO A 161 7.56 -5.66 20.46
N SER A 162 7.07 -4.93 21.46
CA SER A 162 6.75 -5.48 22.79
C SER A 162 5.63 -6.53 22.72
N VAL A 163 4.70 -6.37 21.78
CA VAL A 163 3.59 -7.29 21.52
C VAL A 163 4.12 -8.67 21.10
N PHE A 164 5.22 -8.72 20.34
CA PHE A 164 5.82 -10.00 19.92
C PHE A 164 6.55 -10.70 21.07
N GLN A 165 7.12 -9.96 22.01
CA GLN A 165 7.71 -10.54 23.21
C GLN A 165 6.62 -11.17 24.07
N GLU A 166 5.51 -10.47 24.28
CA GLU A 166 4.35 -11.02 24.98
C GLU A 166 3.71 -12.21 24.26
N ALA A 167 3.66 -12.18 22.93
CA ALA A 167 3.15 -13.28 22.09
C ALA A 167 3.93 -14.57 22.28
N ARG A 168 5.26 -14.47 22.29
CA ARG A 168 6.12 -15.63 22.54
C ARG A 168 5.94 -16.16 23.97
N ALA A 169 5.89 -15.27 24.96
CA ALA A 169 5.68 -15.66 26.35
C ALA A 169 4.32 -16.35 26.55
N GLU A 170 3.25 -15.76 26.01
CA GLU A 170 1.90 -16.32 26.09
C GLU A 170 1.84 -17.71 25.46
N SER A 171 2.41 -17.85 24.27
CA SER A 171 2.34 -19.10 23.54
C SER A 171 3.26 -20.20 24.07
N GLU A 172 4.30 -19.86 24.84
CA GLU A 172 5.15 -20.81 25.55
C GLU A 172 4.48 -21.29 26.85
N VAL A 173 3.84 -20.38 27.59
CA VAL A 173 3.23 -20.68 28.89
C VAL A 173 1.86 -21.32 28.75
N VAL A 174 1.07 -20.91 27.74
CA VAL A 174 -0.32 -21.34 27.55
C VAL A 174 -0.41 -22.32 26.37
N THR A 175 -0.50 -23.61 26.70
CA THR A 175 -0.54 -24.70 25.72
C THR A 175 -1.90 -24.85 25.03
N ASP A 176 -2.99 -24.49 25.69
CA ASP A 176 -4.32 -24.48 25.09
C ASP A 176 -4.53 -23.18 24.29
N GLN A 177 -4.46 -23.30 22.97
CA GLN A 177 -4.61 -22.19 22.02
C GLN A 177 -5.92 -21.41 22.21
N GLY A 178 -7.01 -22.09 22.61
CA GLY A 178 -8.31 -21.46 22.81
C GLY A 178 -8.39 -20.55 24.04
N THR A 179 -7.39 -20.64 24.93
CA THR A 179 -7.33 -19.88 26.18
C THR A 179 -6.26 -18.78 26.18
N ARG A 180 -5.47 -18.67 25.11
CA ARG A 180 -4.44 -17.63 24.98
C ARG A 180 -5.07 -16.25 25.03
N ARG A 181 -4.51 -15.35 25.84
CA ARG A 181 -4.95 -13.95 25.89
C ARG A 181 -4.64 -13.25 24.58
N HIS A 182 -5.53 -12.36 24.16
CA HIS A 182 -5.25 -11.45 23.05
C HIS A 182 -4.38 -10.30 23.58
N ILE A 183 -3.28 -10.02 22.90
CA ILE A 183 -2.27 -9.08 23.39
C ILE A 183 -2.62 -7.69 22.90
N GLU A 184 -2.80 -6.75 23.82
CA GLU A 184 -3.23 -5.40 23.48
C GLU A 184 -2.07 -4.58 22.89
N ILE A 185 -2.30 -4.00 21.71
CA ILE A 185 -1.38 -3.05 21.08
C ILE A 185 -1.64 -1.67 21.70
N PRO A 186 -0.63 -1.03 22.31
CA PRO A 186 -0.81 0.30 22.90
C PRO A 186 -1.25 1.32 21.86
N ARG A 187 -2.22 2.19 22.21
CA ARG A 187 -2.68 3.25 21.30
C ARG A 187 -1.62 4.34 21.05
N ASN A 188 -0.93 4.74 22.10
CA ASN A 188 0.12 5.75 22.06
C ASN A 188 1.47 5.06 22.29
N TYR A 189 2.14 4.65 21.22
CA TYR A 189 3.46 4.00 21.28
C TYR A 189 4.56 4.81 20.56
N THR A 190 4.21 5.59 19.54
CA THR A 190 5.20 6.37 18.77
C THR A 190 5.56 7.70 19.41
N ALA A 191 4.58 8.43 19.95
CA ALA A 191 4.76 9.66 20.71
C ALA A 191 3.69 9.84 21.81
N SER A 192 3.94 10.79 22.71
CA SER A 192 2.95 11.25 23.70
C SER A 192 2.13 12.43 23.17
N ASP A 193 1.03 12.78 23.83
CA ASP A 193 0.17 13.92 23.46
C ASP A 193 0.87 15.31 23.50
N ARG A 194 2.13 15.36 23.99
CA ARG A 194 3.00 16.54 23.86
C ARG A 194 3.36 16.83 22.40
N GLU A 195 3.45 15.79 21.58
CA GLU A 195 3.62 15.91 20.13
C GLU A 195 2.26 16.20 19.49
N LYS A 196 2.12 17.36 18.82
CA LYS A 196 0.83 17.75 18.23
C LYS A 196 0.40 16.80 17.13
N GLU A 197 1.35 16.29 16.36
CA GLU A 197 1.06 15.33 15.31
C GLU A 197 0.56 13.99 15.87
N GLN A 198 0.78 13.66 17.16
CA GLN A 198 0.24 12.42 17.79
C GLN A 198 -1.28 12.32 17.66
N ARG A 199 -1.99 13.44 17.58
CA ARG A 199 -3.46 13.46 17.43
C ARG A 199 -3.96 12.68 16.22
N LEU A 200 -3.15 12.58 15.16
CA LEU A 200 -3.52 11.85 13.94
C LEU A 200 -2.88 10.46 13.84
N ALA A 201 -2.30 9.94 14.92
CA ALA A 201 -1.75 8.58 14.95
C ALA A 201 -2.82 7.53 14.57
N TYR A 202 -4.09 7.71 14.98
CA TYR A 202 -5.18 6.80 14.61
C TYR A 202 -5.45 6.72 13.10
N PHE A 203 -5.02 7.72 12.32
CA PHE A 203 -5.13 7.70 10.86
C PHE A 203 -3.83 7.19 10.22
N ARG A 204 -2.69 7.75 10.65
CA ARG A 204 -1.38 7.45 10.06
C ARG A 204 -0.91 6.03 10.33
N GLU A 205 -1.17 5.54 11.54
CA GLU A 205 -0.65 4.27 12.05
C GLU A 205 -1.70 3.14 12.01
N ASP A 206 -2.85 3.41 11.40
CA ASP A 206 -3.89 2.41 11.19
C ASP A 206 -3.39 1.28 10.28
N ILE A 207 -3.63 0.04 10.69
CA ILE A 207 -3.22 -1.16 9.96
C ILE A 207 -3.94 -1.24 8.62
N GLY A 208 -5.22 -0.87 8.56
CA GLY A 208 -6.03 -0.88 7.34
C GLY A 208 -5.58 0.16 6.32
N VAL A 209 -5.28 1.39 6.74
CA VAL A 209 -4.77 2.47 5.88
C VAL A 209 -3.43 2.10 5.26
N ASN A 210 -2.48 1.61 6.07
CA ASN A 210 -1.17 1.19 5.57
C ASN A 210 -1.27 -0.07 4.68
N SER A 211 -2.17 -1.00 5.03
CA SER A 211 -2.46 -2.16 4.18
C SER A 211 -3.05 -1.75 2.84
N HIS A 212 -3.97 -0.78 2.81
CA HIS A 212 -4.54 -0.24 1.57
C HIS A 212 -3.45 0.33 0.65
N HIS A 213 -2.54 1.15 1.21
CA HIS A 213 -1.44 1.74 0.47
C HIS A 213 -0.52 0.68 -0.14
N TRP A 214 -0.13 -0.35 0.63
CA TRP A 214 0.62 -1.49 0.11
C TRP A 214 -0.12 -2.23 -1.01
N HIS A 215 -1.40 -2.57 -0.81
CA HIS A 215 -2.18 -3.30 -1.82
C HIS A 215 -2.39 -2.45 -3.09
N TRP A 216 -2.55 -1.13 -2.97
CA TRP A 216 -2.67 -0.26 -4.13
C TRP A 216 -1.39 -0.31 -4.97
N HIS A 217 -0.21 -0.20 -4.35
CA HIS A 217 1.08 -0.32 -5.05
C HIS A 217 1.39 -1.74 -5.52
N LEU A 218 0.81 -2.77 -4.89
CA LEU A 218 0.86 -4.15 -5.38
C LEU A 218 0.05 -4.32 -6.68
N VAL A 219 -1.16 -3.75 -6.72
CA VAL A 219 -2.06 -3.83 -7.89
C VAL A 219 -1.58 -2.89 -9.02
N TYR A 220 -1.01 -1.73 -8.70
CA TYR A 220 -0.51 -0.76 -9.67
C TYR A 220 1.00 -0.54 -9.54
N PRO A 221 1.83 -1.58 -9.78
CA PRO A 221 3.27 -1.45 -9.62
C PRO A 221 3.84 -0.50 -10.68
N GLY A 222 4.85 0.28 -10.31
CA GLY A 222 5.53 1.20 -11.23
C GLY A 222 6.46 0.51 -12.23
N TYR A 223 6.92 -0.71 -11.92
CA TYR A 223 7.87 -1.49 -12.74
C TYR A 223 7.51 -2.97 -12.74
N GLY A 224 7.82 -3.65 -13.83
CA GLY A 224 7.47 -5.06 -14.06
C GLY A 224 7.13 -5.33 -15.52
N PRO A 225 6.66 -6.55 -15.83
CA PRO A 225 6.12 -6.88 -17.15
C PRO A 225 5.06 -5.88 -17.61
N MET A 226 5.06 -5.54 -18.90
CA MET A 226 4.17 -4.52 -19.44
C MET A 226 2.68 -4.84 -19.23
N ASP A 227 2.28 -6.11 -19.32
CA ASP A 227 0.90 -6.53 -19.07
C ASP A 227 0.48 -6.37 -17.59
N ILE A 228 1.44 -6.20 -16.69
CA ILE A 228 1.20 -5.89 -15.28
C ILE A 228 1.19 -4.38 -15.06
N VAL A 229 2.17 -3.65 -15.59
CA VAL A 229 2.27 -2.21 -15.32
C VAL A 229 1.20 -1.42 -16.08
N LYS A 230 0.93 -1.78 -17.35
CA LYS A 230 0.03 -1.05 -18.24
C LYS A 230 -1.44 -1.32 -17.94
N LYS A 231 -1.91 -0.78 -16.82
CA LYS A 231 -3.33 -0.75 -16.42
C LYS A 231 -4.00 0.55 -16.86
N ASP A 232 -5.30 0.48 -17.10
CA ASP A 232 -6.10 1.63 -17.56
C ASP A 232 -5.97 2.81 -16.58
N ARG A 233 -5.52 3.96 -17.11
CA ARG A 233 -5.43 5.26 -16.40
C ARG A 233 -4.71 5.19 -15.06
N ARG A 234 -3.64 4.39 -15.00
CA ARG A 234 -2.91 4.13 -13.75
C ARG A 234 -2.24 5.39 -13.19
N GLY A 235 -1.77 6.29 -14.04
CA GLY A 235 -1.11 7.53 -13.63
C GLY A 235 -2.12 8.53 -13.09
N GLU A 236 -3.31 8.59 -13.69
CA GLU A 236 -4.41 9.39 -13.15
C GLU A 236 -4.88 8.83 -11.80
N LEU A 237 -4.94 7.49 -11.68
CA LEU A 237 -5.31 6.85 -10.43
C LEU A 237 -4.25 7.04 -9.34
N PHE A 238 -2.96 7.09 -9.71
CA PHE A 238 -1.87 7.46 -8.80
C PHE A 238 -2.13 8.83 -8.20
N TYR A 239 -2.38 9.84 -9.03
CA TYR A 239 -2.77 11.18 -8.57
C TYR A 239 -4.02 11.11 -7.69
N TYR A 240 -5.09 10.51 -8.18
CA TYR A 240 -6.40 10.60 -7.52
C TYR A 240 -6.45 9.89 -6.17
N MET A 241 -5.81 8.71 -6.06
CA MET A 241 -5.74 7.97 -4.81
C MET A 241 -5.00 8.77 -3.73
N HIS A 242 -3.82 9.31 -4.05
CA HIS A 242 -3.03 10.10 -3.11
C HIS A 242 -3.70 11.45 -2.80
N HIS A 243 -4.34 12.08 -3.78
CA HIS A 243 -5.16 13.28 -3.57
C HIS A 243 -6.27 13.01 -2.54
N GLN A 244 -6.98 11.88 -2.67
CA GLN A 244 -8.03 11.48 -1.72
C GLN A 244 -7.47 11.17 -0.32
N ILE A 245 -6.27 10.58 -0.21
CA ILE A 245 -5.59 10.43 1.08
C ILE A 245 -5.35 11.79 1.73
N LEU A 246 -4.86 12.78 0.98
CA LEU A 246 -4.58 14.13 1.49
C LEU A 246 -5.86 14.89 1.86
N ALA A 247 -6.94 14.75 1.08
CA ALA A 247 -8.23 15.35 1.40
C ALA A 247 -8.80 14.80 2.73
N ARG A 248 -8.73 13.47 2.91
CA ARG A 248 -9.10 12.81 4.17
C ARG A 248 -8.21 13.26 5.31
N TYR A 249 -6.90 13.20 5.13
CA TYR A 249 -5.92 13.59 6.16
C TYR A 249 -6.11 15.06 6.60
N ASN A 250 -6.27 16.01 5.68
CA ASN A 250 -6.53 17.41 6.03
C ASN A 250 -7.87 17.60 6.76
N THR A 251 -8.90 16.83 6.40
CA THR A 251 -10.18 16.86 7.12
C THR A 251 -9.98 16.35 8.55
N GLU A 252 -9.24 15.25 8.75
CA GLU A 252 -8.87 14.77 10.09
C GLU A 252 -8.02 15.80 10.87
N ARG A 253 -7.13 16.55 10.20
CA ARG A 253 -6.36 17.65 10.83
C ARG A 253 -7.30 18.71 11.39
N PHE A 254 -8.28 19.15 10.61
CA PHE A 254 -9.27 20.13 11.07
C PHE A 254 -10.09 19.61 12.26
N CYS A 255 -10.54 18.34 12.21
CA CYS A 255 -11.23 17.69 13.32
C CYS A 255 -10.40 17.63 14.62
N ASN A 256 -9.07 17.69 14.52
CA ASN A 256 -8.12 17.59 15.63
C ASN A 256 -7.41 18.91 15.98
N ASN A 257 -7.98 20.05 15.56
CA ASN A 257 -7.43 21.39 15.78
C ASN A 257 -5.98 21.52 15.28
N LEU A 258 -5.69 20.97 14.10
CA LEU A 258 -4.43 21.12 13.38
C LEU A 258 -4.68 21.86 12.07
N ALA A 259 -3.78 22.80 11.74
CA ALA A 259 -3.83 23.50 10.47
C ALA A 259 -3.67 22.55 9.29
N LYS A 260 -4.19 22.94 8.12
CA LYS A 260 -3.96 22.26 6.84
C LYS A 260 -2.47 21.92 6.67
N LEU A 261 -2.16 20.75 6.13
CA LEU A 261 -0.79 20.33 5.92
C LEU A 261 -0.01 21.38 5.11
N ARG A 262 1.27 21.54 5.45
CA ARG A 262 2.19 22.39 4.69
C ARG A 262 2.98 21.52 3.71
N PRO A 263 2.94 21.78 2.39
CA PRO A 263 3.75 21.04 1.43
C PRO A 263 5.25 21.08 1.74
N LEU A 264 5.99 20.03 1.40
CA LEU A 264 7.45 19.99 1.41
C LEU A 264 8.00 20.41 0.04
N ASN A 265 7.90 21.71 -0.26
CA ASN A 265 8.28 22.27 -1.56
C ASN A 265 9.66 22.95 -1.57
N ASN A 266 10.36 22.97 -0.43
CA ASN A 266 11.75 23.40 -0.33
C ASN A 266 12.56 22.24 0.25
N LEU A 267 13.31 21.57 -0.62
CA LEU A 267 14.07 20.35 -0.29
C LEU A 267 15.29 20.62 0.59
N ARG A 268 15.73 21.89 0.70
CA ARG A 268 16.90 22.31 1.48
C ARG A 268 16.52 22.86 2.86
N ALA A 269 15.24 23.08 3.12
CA ALA A 269 14.77 23.54 4.42
C ALA A 269 14.74 22.39 5.43
N PRO A 270 15.03 22.64 6.72
CA PRO A 270 14.81 21.66 7.77
C PRO A 270 13.36 21.18 7.81
N ILE A 271 13.17 19.87 7.99
CA ILE A 271 11.87 19.23 8.18
C ILE A 271 11.52 19.31 9.67
N PRO A 272 10.56 20.16 10.10
CA PRO A 272 10.30 20.36 11.52
C PRO A 272 9.78 19.11 12.22
N GLU A 273 9.02 18.27 11.51
CA GLU A 273 8.40 17.07 12.04
C GLU A 273 9.42 15.93 12.22
N GLY A 274 9.67 15.57 13.48
CA GLY A 274 10.35 14.33 13.83
C GLY A 274 9.36 13.16 13.89
N TYR A 275 9.86 11.94 13.67
CA TYR A 275 9.06 10.73 13.79
C TYR A 275 9.91 9.53 14.21
N PHE A 276 9.45 8.78 15.21
CA PHE A 276 10.14 7.61 15.75
C PHE A 276 9.21 6.40 15.72
N PRO A 277 9.28 5.58 14.66
CA PRO A 277 8.25 4.58 14.32
C PRO A 277 8.03 3.49 15.39
N LYS A 278 9.06 3.18 16.19
CA LYS A 278 9.12 2.07 17.17
C LYS A 278 8.96 0.66 16.59
N ILE A 279 8.55 0.52 15.33
CA ILE A 279 8.44 -0.76 14.62
C ILE A 279 9.79 -1.27 14.13
N MET A 280 9.84 -2.57 13.83
CA MET A 280 11.03 -3.28 13.35
C MET A 280 10.70 -3.97 12.02
N SER A 281 11.71 -4.14 11.16
CA SER A 281 11.55 -4.89 9.93
C SER A 281 11.34 -6.37 10.26
N SER A 282 10.24 -6.94 9.75
CA SER A 282 9.98 -8.38 9.87
C SER A 282 11.08 -9.24 9.23
N LEU A 283 11.93 -8.69 8.35
CA LEU A 283 12.96 -9.44 7.66
C LEU A 283 14.22 -9.72 8.48
N ASN A 284 14.71 -8.69 9.17
CA ASN A 284 16.03 -8.72 9.78
C ASN A 284 16.04 -8.24 11.24
N SER A 285 14.87 -7.96 11.81
CA SER A 285 14.74 -7.44 13.18
C SER A 285 15.59 -6.19 13.43
N ARG A 286 15.86 -5.37 12.41
CA ARG A 286 16.39 -4.02 12.58
C ARG A 286 15.24 -3.03 12.72
N THR A 287 15.45 -1.99 13.51
CA THR A 287 14.48 -0.90 13.64
C THR A 287 14.36 -0.16 12.32
N TYR A 288 13.17 0.35 12.00
CA TYR A 288 13.09 1.46 11.05
C TYR A 288 13.66 2.71 11.73
N PRO A 289 14.75 3.31 11.20
CA PRO A 289 15.37 4.46 11.86
C PRO A 289 14.38 5.62 12.02
N GLY A 290 14.46 6.30 13.16
CA GLY A 290 13.67 7.51 13.39
C GLY A 290 14.28 8.73 12.72
N ARG A 291 13.45 9.71 12.37
CA ARG A 291 13.90 11.04 11.92
C ARG A 291 13.79 12.03 13.06
N ASN A 292 14.89 12.66 13.43
CA ASN A 292 14.91 13.76 14.40
C ASN A 292 14.18 15.00 13.86
N VAL A 293 13.69 15.85 14.75
CA VAL A 293 13.17 17.18 14.38
C VAL A 293 14.23 18.01 13.65
N ASN A 294 13.80 18.83 12.69
CA ASN A 294 14.66 19.71 11.89
C ASN A 294 15.79 19.00 11.13
N ASN A 295 15.61 17.72 10.79
CA ASN A 295 16.52 17.04 9.89
C ASN A 295 16.47 17.68 8.48
N VAL A 296 17.60 17.72 7.78
CA VAL A 296 17.73 18.31 6.44
C VAL A 296 18.07 17.20 5.47
N LEU A 297 17.45 17.21 4.29
CA LEU A 297 17.77 16.25 3.24
C LEU A 297 19.22 16.43 2.77
N ALA A 298 19.87 15.31 2.47
CA ALA A 298 21.24 15.25 1.98
C ALA A 298 21.28 14.43 0.69
N ASP A 299 22.31 14.69 -0.13
CA ASP A 299 22.61 13.86 -1.29
C ASP A 299 22.89 12.42 -0.83
N ILE A 300 22.41 11.43 -1.56
CA ILE A 300 22.58 10.00 -1.25
C ILE A 300 23.73 9.48 -2.08
N ASP A 301 24.68 8.82 -1.42
CA ASP A 301 25.78 8.09 -2.04
C ASP A 301 25.92 6.71 -1.41
N ARG A 302 25.16 5.73 -1.92
CA ARG A 302 25.13 4.35 -1.44
C ARG A 302 25.29 3.40 -2.62
N ASP A 303 25.82 2.20 -2.39
CA ASP A 303 26.13 1.20 -3.44
C ASP A 303 24.98 0.91 -4.42
N ASP A 304 23.73 1.02 -3.97
CA ASP A 304 22.53 0.71 -4.74
C ASP A 304 21.68 1.93 -5.11
N THR A 305 22.03 3.12 -4.60
CA THR A 305 21.22 4.34 -4.71
C THR A 305 22.12 5.58 -4.71
N HIS A 306 22.06 6.37 -5.79
CA HIS A 306 22.68 7.68 -5.87
C HIS A 306 21.63 8.74 -6.21
N LEU A 307 21.67 9.87 -5.52
CA LEU A 307 20.75 10.98 -5.74
C LEU A 307 21.36 12.29 -5.26
N GLU A 308 21.43 13.29 -6.14
CA GLU A 308 21.64 14.67 -5.70
C GLU A 308 20.29 15.35 -5.47
N ILE A 309 20.15 16.12 -4.39
CA ILE A 309 18.98 16.99 -4.17
C ILE A 309 18.83 17.98 -5.33
N SER A 310 19.94 18.35 -5.98
CA SER A 310 19.94 19.22 -7.15
C SER A 310 19.30 18.57 -8.38
N ASP A 311 19.32 17.24 -8.52
CA ASP A 311 18.60 16.51 -9.58
C ASP A 311 17.09 16.64 -9.39
N MET A 312 16.61 16.49 -8.16
CA MET A 312 15.19 16.66 -7.85
C MET A 312 14.72 18.08 -8.17
N GLU A 313 15.50 19.09 -7.82
CA GLU A 313 15.21 20.49 -8.17
C GLU A 313 15.10 20.68 -9.70
N ARG A 314 16.03 20.10 -10.48
CA ARG A 314 15.97 20.12 -11.95
C ARG A 314 14.73 19.42 -12.50
N TRP A 315 14.34 18.27 -11.97
CA TRP A 315 13.15 17.54 -12.39
C TRP A 315 11.88 18.34 -12.11
N ILE A 316 11.79 18.95 -10.92
CA ILE A 316 10.68 19.84 -10.56
C ILE A 316 10.52 20.96 -11.59
N ASP A 317 11.61 21.68 -11.91
CA ASP A 317 11.59 22.78 -12.87
C ASP A 317 11.14 22.32 -14.26
N ARG A 318 11.64 21.17 -14.74
CA ARG A 318 11.27 20.61 -16.05
C ARG A 318 9.80 20.19 -16.12
N ILE A 319 9.29 19.54 -15.08
CA ILE A 319 7.89 19.10 -15.00
C ILE A 319 6.96 20.32 -14.93
N ILE A 320 7.25 21.30 -14.07
CA ILE A 320 6.47 22.53 -13.97
C ILE A 320 6.46 23.29 -15.30
N ALA A 321 7.62 23.43 -15.96
CA ALA A 321 7.71 24.10 -17.25
C ALA A 321 6.90 23.38 -18.35
N ALA A 322 6.88 22.04 -18.34
CA ALA A 322 6.07 21.26 -19.29
C ALA A 322 4.56 21.47 -19.05
N ILE A 323 4.13 21.45 -17.78
CA ILE A 323 2.74 21.77 -17.40
C ILE A 323 2.36 23.17 -17.89
N ASP A 324 3.22 24.16 -17.68
CA ASP A 324 2.97 25.56 -18.07
C ASP A 324 2.89 25.76 -19.58
N LYS A 325 3.67 25.00 -20.35
CA LYS A 325 3.59 24.95 -21.82
C LYS A 325 2.35 24.21 -22.32
N GLY A 326 1.83 23.27 -21.54
CA GLY A 326 0.66 22.45 -21.90
C GLY A 326 1.01 21.19 -22.70
N TYR A 327 2.28 20.80 -22.75
CA TYR A 327 2.74 19.59 -23.41
C TYR A 327 4.05 19.10 -22.77
N VAL A 328 4.33 17.81 -22.93
CA VAL A 328 5.57 17.14 -22.52
C VAL A 328 6.32 16.64 -23.76
N ASN A 329 7.61 16.37 -23.64
CA ASN A 329 8.45 15.86 -24.73
C ASN A 329 8.78 14.40 -24.47
N ASP A 330 8.54 13.52 -25.43
CA ASP A 330 9.06 12.15 -25.36
C ASP A 330 10.58 12.11 -25.58
N SER A 331 11.16 10.91 -25.53
CA SER A 331 12.60 10.69 -25.74
C SER A 331 13.11 11.12 -27.11
N ASP A 332 12.24 11.16 -28.13
CA ASP A 332 12.57 11.58 -29.49
C ASP A 332 12.40 13.09 -29.71
N GLY A 333 11.95 13.82 -28.67
CA GLY A 333 11.70 15.26 -28.71
C GLY A 333 10.35 15.64 -29.31
N LYS A 334 9.44 14.69 -29.50
CA LYS A 334 8.08 14.98 -29.96
C LYS A 334 7.23 15.53 -28.83
N GLU A 335 6.53 16.61 -29.12
CA GLU A 335 5.59 17.25 -28.21
C GLU A 335 4.29 16.42 -28.09
N ILE A 336 3.95 16.02 -26.87
CA ILE A 336 2.72 15.30 -26.50
C ILE A 336 1.86 16.24 -25.64
N PRO A 337 0.68 16.67 -26.13
CA PRO A 337 -0.20 17.57 -25.39
C PRO A 337 -0.66 17.00 -24.04
N LEU A 338 -0.69 17.85 -23.02
CA LEU A 338 -1.33 17.57 -21.74
C LEU A 338 -2.81 17.99 -21.83
N ASP A 339 -3.60 17.21 -22.56
CA ASP A 339 -5.03 17.46 -22.76
C ASP A 339 -5.90 17.07 -21.55
N GLU A 340 -7.18 17.43 -21.58
CA GLU A 340 -8.14 17.16 -20.50
C GLU A 340 -8.31 15.66 -20.19
N LYS A 341 -8.13 14.79 -21.19
CA LYS A 341 -8.44 13.36 -21.09
C LYS A 341 -7.25 12.54 -20.60
N ASN A 342 -6.07 12.80 -21.14
CA ASN A 342 -4.87 11.98 -20.97
C ASN A 342 -3.75 12.73 -20.23
N GLY A 343 -3.82 14.06 -20.14
CA GLY A 343 -2.72 14.87 -19.58
C GLY A 343 -2.38 14.50 -18.14
N ILE A 344 -3.38 14.30 -17.28
CA ILE A 344 -3.15 13.88 -15.89
C ILE A 344 -2.58 12.46 -15.78
N ASP A 345 -2.94 11.56 -16.71
CA ASP A 345 -2.46 10.18 -16.70
C ASP A 345 -0.97 10.12 -17.08
N ILE A 346 -0.60 10.85 -18.15
CA ILE A 346 0.79 11.03 -18.57
C ILE A 346 1.62 11.66 -17.45
N LEU A 347 1.11 12.71 -16.80
CA LEU A 347 1.80 13.32 -15.67
C LEU A 347 1.96 12.36 -14.49
N GLY A 348 0.98 11.50 -14.22
CA GLY A 348 1.07 10.50 -13.17
C GLY A 348 2.23 9.54 -13.40
N ASP A 349 2.36 9.02 -14.62
CA ASP A 349 3.47 8.15 -15.01
C ASP A 349 4.82 8.86 -15.01
N ILE A 350 4.88 10.17 -15.31
CA ILE A 350 6.09 10.98 -15.23
C ILE A 350 6.50 11.25 -13.78
N VAL A 351 5.58 11.70 -12.93
CA VAL A 351 5.87 12.21 -11.58
C VAL A 351 6.17 11.09 -10.60
N GLU A 352 5.41 9.99 -10.64
CA GLU A 352 5.76 8.77 -9.91
C GLU A 352 7.09 8.20 -10.41
N CYS A 353 7.30 8.35 -11.73
CA CYS A 353 8.12 7.59 -12.65
C CYS A 353 7.84 6.08 -12.61
N THR A 354 7.08 5.63 -13.61
CA THR A 354 6.87 4.22 -13.91
C THR A 354 7.62 3.82 -15.18
N SER A 355 7.59 2.53 -15.54
CA SER A 355 8.06 2.08 -16.86
C SER A 355 7.27 2.65 -18.04
N LEU A 356 6.14 3.33 -17.78
CA LEU A 356 5.33 4.03 -18.78
C LEU A 356 5.71 5.52 -18.93
N SER A 357 6.61 6.04 -18.09
CA SER A 357 7.11 7.41 -18.22
C SER A 357 7.67 7.63 -19.63
N ILE A 358 7.20 8.67 -20.29
CA ILE A 358 7.51 8.93 -21.71
C ILE A 358 8.96 9.39 -21.95
N ASN A 359 9.62 9.91 -20.91
CA ASN A 359 10.99 10.41 -20.98
C ASN A 359 11.59 10.45 -19.56
N PRO A 360 11.89 9.28 -18.96
CA PRO A 360 12.40 9.19 -17.59
C PRO A 360 13.78 9.85 -17.42
N ASP A 361 14.62 9.88 -18.47
CA ASP A 361 15.93 10.52 -18.42
C ASP A 361 15.83 12.05 -18.28
N TYR A 362 14.79 12.65 -18.90
CA TYR A 362 14.57 14.09 -18.84
C TYR A 362 13.76 14.51 -17.60
N TYR A 363 12.63 13.83 -17.34
CA TYR A 363 11.72 14.20 -16.24
C TYR A 363 12.05 13.55 -14.90
N GLY A 364 12.92 12.53 -14.88
CA GLY A 364 13.43 11.92 -13.68
C GLY A 364 12.45 11.00 -12.97
N ASN A 365 12.72 10.77 -11.68
CA ASN A 365 11.98 9.89 -10.79
C ASN A 365 11.57 10.62 -9.50
N LEU A 366 10.84 11.73 -9.66
CA LEU A 366 10.66 12.73 -8.62
C LEU A 366 10.04 12.16 -7.34
N HIS A 367 8.85 11.57 -7.44
CA HIS A 367 8.11 11.03 -6.28
C HIS A 367 8.92 10.01 -5.49
N ASN A 368 9.44 8.96 -6.16
CA ASN A 368 10.14 7.87 -5.48
C ASN A 368 11.48 8.34 -4.91
N GLN A 369 12.18 9.26 -5.59
CA GLN A 369 13.43 9.80 -5.06
C GLN A 369 13.21 10.75 -3.88
N GLY A 370 12.06 11.41 -3.77
CA GLY A 370 11.68 12.10 -2.54
C GLY A 370 11.46 11.15 -1.37
N HIS A 371 10.87 9.98 -1.61
CA HIS A 371 10.81 8.90 -0.61
C HIS A 371 12.21 8.47 -0.17
N ASN A 372 13.15 8.24 -1.11
CA ASN A 372 14.53 7.86 -0.80
C ASN A 372 15.29 8.98 -0.05
N ALA A 373 15.21 10.23 -0.50
CA ALA A 373 15.86 11.37 0.15
C ALA A 373 15.44 11.51 1.61
N ILE A 374 14.14 11.38 1.87
CA ILE A 374 13.61 11.43 3.24
C ILE A 374 13.99 10.17 4.01
N SER A 375 13.96 8.99 3.39
CA SER A 375 14.16 7.73 4.09
C SER A 375 15.60 7.55 4.58
N TYR A 376 16.58 8.02 3.80
CA TYR A 376 18.02 7.92 4.08
C TYR A 376 18.63 9.16 4.75
N CYS A 377 17.86 10.21 5.05
CA CYS A 377 18.39 11.46 5.62
C CYS A 377 19.17 11.30 6.96
N HIS A 378 19.05 10.15 7.63
CA HIS A 378 19.80 9.82 8.84
C HIS A 378 21.17 9.17 8.56
N ASP A 379 21.36 8.54 7.39
CA ASP A 379 22.61 7.88 6.97
C ASP A 379 22.73 7.85 5.42
N PRO A 380 22.91 9.01 4.78
CA PRO A 380 22.87 9.12 3.31
C PRO A 380 24.05 8.46 2.59
N GLU A 381 25.18 8.28 3.29
CA GLU A 381 26.44 7.71 2.75
C GLU A 381 26.69 6.27 3.25
N ALA A 382 25.69 5.64 3.87
CA ALA A 382 25.80 4.30 4.49
C ALA A 382 26.96 4.15 5.50
N ARG A 383 27.38 5.23 6.16
CA ARG A 383 28.52 5.26 7.09
C ARG A 383 28.23 4.53 8.39
N PHE A 384 26.95 4.45 8.76
CA PHE A 384 26.49 3.80 9.97
C PHE A 384 25.85 2.45 9.70
N LEU A 385 25.84 2.00 8.44
CA LEU A 385 25.22 0.76 7.99
C LEU A 385 23.73 0.69 8.39
N GLU A 386 23.06 1.83 8.47
CA GLU A 386 21.62 1.90 8.72
C GLU A 386 20.86 1.68 7.40
N ASP A 387 19.69 1.05 7.50
CA ASP A 387 18.75 0.86 6.39
C ASP A 387 17.82 2.09 6.24
N PHE A 388 16.98 2.13 5.21
CA PHE A 388 15.99 3.20 5.06
C PHE A 388 14.99 3.25 6.23
N SER A 389 14.53 4.46 6.58
CA SER A 389 13.41 4.65 7.53
C SER A 389 12.06 4.34 6.87
N VAL A 390 10.96 4.47 7.63
CA VAL A 390 9.60 4.11 7.17
C VAL A 390 9.17 4.73 5.84
N MET A 391 9.72 5.89 5.47
CA MET A 391 9.46 6.50 4.16
C MET A 391 10.00 5.68 2.97
N GLY A 392 10.90 4.72 3.22
CA GLY A 392 11.45 3.80 2.22
C GLY A 392 10.65 2.53 2.00
N ASP A 393 9.56 2.28 2.74
CA ASP A 393 8.71 1.09 2.56
C ASP A 393 7.23 1.47 2.41
N VAL A 394 6.61 1.00 1.33
CA VAL A 394 5.18 1.21 1.04
C VAL A 394 4.25 0.67 2.14
N THR A 395 4.68 -0.31 2.95
CA THR A 395 3.89 -0.82 4.08
C THR A 395 3.90 0.10 5.30
N THR A 396 4.83 1.07 5.35
CA THR A 396 5.05 1.90 6.56
C THR A 396 5.09 3.40 6.30
N ALA A 397 5.26 3.86 5.06
CA ALA A 397 5.46 5.28 4.74
C ALA A 397 4.33 6.19 5.25
N MET A 398 3.07 5.77 5.18
CA MET A 398 1.93 6.57 5.64
C MET A 398 1.93 6.87 7.16
N ARG A 399 2.74 6.15 7.94
CA ARG A 399 2.89 6.37 9.38
C ARG A 399 3.56 7.71 9.70
N ASP A 400 4.44 8.16 8.81
CA ASP A 400 5.25 9.36 9.00
C ASP A 400 4.47 10.63 8.64
N PRO A 401 4.38 11.65 9.52
CA PRO A 401 3.80 12.96 9.17
C PRO A 401 4.37 13.58 7.89
N VAL A 402 5.65 13.33 7.57
CA VAL A 402 6.29 13.89 6.36
C VAL A 402 5.74 13.28 5.06
N PHE A 403 5.19 12.07 5.09
CA PHE A 403 4.54 11.45 3.92
C PHE A 403 3.50 12.41 3.33
N TYR A 404 2.65 12.95 4.19
CA TYR A 404 1.58 13.87 3.81
C TYR A 404 2.11 15.22 3.31
N ARG A 405 3.27 15.67 3.83
CA ARG A 405 3.92 16.90 3.37
C ARG A 405 4.55 16.72 2.00
N TRP A 406 5.20 15.58 1.77
CA TRP A 406 5.78 15.20 0.47
C TRP A 406 4.70 15.03 -0.58
N HIS A 407 3.68 14.22 -0.29
CA HIS A 407 2.53 14.03 -1.16
C HIS A 407 1.74 15.33 -1.37
N GLY A 408 1.67 16.21 -0.37
CA GLY A 408 1.11 17.56 -0.53
C GLY A 408 1.86 18.43 -1.54
N PHE A 409 3.16 18.25 -1.68
CA PHE A 409 3.94 18.91 -2.74
C PHE A 409 3.68 18.26 -4.10
N ILE A 410 3.69 16.93 -4.17
CA ILE A 410 3.37 16.18 -5.40
C ILE A 410 1.97 16.53 -5.92
N ASP A 411 0.97 16.57 -5.04
CA ASP A 411 -0.40 16.98 -5.36
C ASP A 411 -0.47 18.42 -5.88
N SER A 412 0.38 19.32 -5.38
CA SER A 412 0.45 20.69 -5.90
C SER A 412 0.91 20.78 -7.36
N ILE A 413 1.79 19.85 -7.79
CA ILE A 413 2.22 19.74 -9.19
C ILE A 413 1.04 19.30 -10.07
N PHE A 414 0.30 18.27 -9.65
CA PHE A 414 -0.88 17.81 -10.38
C PHE A 414 -1.99 18.86 -10.43
N ASN A 415 -2.22 19.56 -9.32
CA ASN A 415 -3.17 20.65 -9.24
C ASN A 415 -2.84 21.78 -10.21
N ARG A 416 -1.56 22.10 -10.41
CA ARG A 416 -1.13 23.09 -11.41
C ARG A 416 -1.58 22.72 -12.82
N HIS A 417 -1.57 21.44 -13.18
CA HIS A 417 -2.14 20.99 -14.45
C HIS A 417 -3.68 21.09 -14.45
N LYS A 418 -4.34 20.60 -13.40
CA LYS A 418 -5.81 20.65 -13.28
C LYS A 418 -6.37 22.07 -13.34
N GLU A 419 -5.67 23.05 -12.79
CA GLU A 419 -6.07 24.47 -12.80
C GLU A 419 -5.95 25.14 -14.17
N ARG A 420 -5.26 24.51 -15.13
CA ARG A 420 -5.19 24.98 -16.52
C ARG A 420 -6.34 24.47 -17.38
N LEU A 421 -7.06 23.44 -16.92
CA LEU A 421 -8.19 22.89 -17.65
C LEU A 421 -9.35 23.89 -17.61
N ASN A 422 -10.15 23.89 -18.68
CA ASN A 422 -11.36 24.71 -18.69
C ASN A 422 -12.31 24.23 -17.57
N PRO A 423 -12.95 25.15 -16.84
CA PRO A 423 -14.03 24.78 -15.94
C PRO A 423 -15.11 24.01 -16.68
N TYR A 424 -15.67 22.99 -16.05
CA TYR A 424 -16.79 22.24 -16.61
C TYR A 424 -17.94 23.17 -16.97
N GLY A 425 -18.44 23.03 -18.20
CA GLY A 425 -19.58 23.81 -18.69
C GLY A 425 -20.91 23.21 -18.23
N GLU A 426 -21.99 23.91 -18.56
CA GLU A 426 -23.35 23.44 -18.25
C GLU A 426 -23.63 22.06 -18.84
N LYS A 427 -23.11 21.76 -20.03
CA LYS A 427 -23.30 20.46 -20.70
C LYS A 427 -22.59 19.29 -20.00
N ASP A 428 -21.52 19.58 -19.27
CA ASP A 428 -20.72 18.57 -18.56
C ASP A 428 -21.32 18.25 -17.18
N LEU A 429 -21.97 19.25 -16.56
CA LEU A 429 -22.54 19.15 -15.21
C LEU A 429 -24.04 18.85 -15.18
N SER A 430 -24.79 19.26 -16.21
CA SER A 430 -26.25 19.07 -16.25
C SER A 430 -26.64 17.65 -16.64
N PHE A 431 -27.75 17.17 -16.08
CA PHE A 431 -28.42 15.96 -16.53
C PHE A 431 -29.88 16.25 -16.87
N ASN A 432 -30.12 16.71 -18.10
CA ASN A 432 -31.40 17.25 -18.55
C ASN A 432 -32.61 16.31 -18.35
N GLY A 433 -33.50 16.72 -17.44
CA GLY A 433 -34.72 15.98 -17.08
C GLY A 433 -34.59 15.16 -15.80
N VAL A 434 -33.42 15.15 -15.15
CA VAL A 434 -33.20 14.53 -13.85
C VAL A 434 -33.02 15.64 -12.80
N VAL A 435 -33.81 15.61 -11.74
CA VAL A 435 -33.75 16.57 -10.63
C VAL A 435 -33.55 15.82 -9.32
N VAL A 436 -32.52 16.16 -8.56
CA VAL A 436 -32.33 15.67 -7.19
C VAL A 436 -33.13 16.57 -6.26
N ASN A 437 -34.17 16.02 -5.64
CA ASN A 437 -35.07 16.78 -4.77
C ASN A 437 -34.53 16.86 -3.33
N SER A 438 -33.97 15.76 -2.82
CA SER A 438 -33.34 15.71 -1.51
C SER A 438 -32.26 14.62 -1.43
N LEU A 439 -31.37 14.78 -0.45
CA LEU A 439 -30.39 13.79 -0.03
C LEU A 439 -30.37 13.78 1.50
N ASP A 440 -30.72 12.63 2.09
CA ASP A 440 -30.66 12.42 3.52
C ASP A 440 -29.71 11.28 3.89
N VAL A 441 -29.07 11.40 5.05
CA VAL A 441 -28.27 10.35 5.68
C VAL A 441 -28.99 9.89 6.95
N ILE A 442 -29.27 8.59 7.06
CA ILE A 442 -30.03 8.04 8.19
C ILE A 442 -29.23 6.89 8.81
N LEU A 443 -28.92 6.99 10.10
CA LEU A 443 -28.31 5.87 10.84
C LEU A 443 -29.29 4.69 10.89
N THR A 444 -28.75 3.47 10.93
CA THR A 444 -29.59 2.24 10.88
C THR A 444 -30.36 2.00 12.19
N SER A 445 -29.96 2.66 13.29
CA SER A 445 -30.61 2.57 14.60
C SER A 445 -31.97 3.28 14.62
N ALA A 446 -32.97 2.66 15.28
CA ALA A 446 -34.27 3.28 15.48
C ALA A 446 -34.15 4.63 16.22
N ASN A 447 -34.86 5.65 15.74
CA ASN A 447 -34.93 7.01 16.29
C ASN A 447 -33.66 7.89 16.19
N ALA A 448 -32.66 7.53 15.39
CA ALA A 448 -31.54 8.43 15.12
C ALA A 448 -31.99 9.66 14.30
N PRO A 449 -31.47 10.87 14.62
CA PRO A 449 -31.74 12.06 13.81
C PRO A 449 -31.15 11.91 12.40
N ALA A 450 -31.87 12.41 11.40
CA ALA A 450 -31.35 12.47 10.03
C ALA A 450 -30.14 13.41 9.94
N ASN A 451 -29.28 13.17 8.96
CA ASN A 451 -28.11 13.96 8.61
C ASN A 451 -27.05 14.05 9.73
N HIS A 452 -26.91 12.97 10.50
CA HIS A 452 -25.86 12.78 11.49
C HIS A 452 -25.05 11.52 11.19
N LEU A 453 -23.72 11.65 11.19
CA LEU A 453 -22.78 10.53 11.17
C LEU A 453 -22.18 10.38 12.56
N LEU A 454 -22.00 9.14 13.00
CA LEU A 454 -21.43 8.84 14.31
C LEU A 454 -20.18 7.97 14.13
N THR A 455 -19.09 8.38 14.79
CA THR A 455 -17.83 7.62 14.82
C THR A 455 -17.49 7.21 16.25
N TYR A 456 -16.77 6.11 16.40
CA TYR A 456 -16.30 5.59 17.68
C TYR A 456 -14.96 4.85 17.49
N LEU A 457 -14.36 4.44 18.60
CA LEU A 457 -13.19 3.57 18.58
C LEU A 457 -13.64 2.12 18.76
N GLU A 458 -13.20 1.25 17.86
CA GLU A 458 -13.47 -0.19 17.88
C GLU A 458 -12.19 -0.95 18.22
N ARG A 459 -12.34 -2.06 18.95
CA ARG A 459 -11.27 -3.02 19.22
C ARG A 459 -11.44 -4.20 18.29
N SER A 460 -10.39 -4.51 17.54
CA SER A 460 -10.35 -5.64 16.60
C SER A 460 -9.09 -6.47 16.81
N ASP A 461 -9.14 -7.73 16.37
CA ASP A 461 -8.04 -8.67 16.51
C ASP A 461 -7.38 -8.96 15.16
N VAL A 462 -6.06 -9.13 15.17
CA VAL A 462 -5.27 -9.64 14.04
C VAL A 462 -4.49 -10.87 14.48
N ASN A 463 -4.48 -11.91 13.65
CA ASN A 463 -3.73 -13.14 13.93
C ASN A 463 -2.28 -13.02 13.45
N LEU A 464 -1.33 -12.98 14.37
CA LEU A 464 0.10 -12.81 14.08
C LEU A 464 0.79 -14.13 13.74
N ALA A 465 0.09 -15.26 13.81
CA ALA A 465 0.68 -16.59 13.65
C ALA A 465 1.33 -16.78 12.27
N ALA A 466 0.81 -16.18 11.21
CA ALA A 466 1.37 -16.40 9.88
C ALA A 466 2.79 -15.83 9.71
N GLY A 467 3.12 -14.73 10.38
CA GLY A 467 4.40 -14.01 10.22
C GLY A 467 5.33 -14.10 11.42
N LEU A 468 5.04 -14.96 12.41
CA LEU A 468 5.92 -15.17 13.57
C LEU A 468 6.95 -16.29 13.32
N ASP A 469 7.85 -16.08 12.35
CA ASP A 469 8.87 -17.06 11.96
C ASP A 469 9.66 -17.65 13.13
N PHE A 470 9.84 -18.98 13.10
CA PHE A 470 10.50 -19.78 14.15
C PHE A 470 9.90 -19.57 15.54
N GLY A 471 8.69 -19.02 15.59
CA GLY A 471 7.90 -18.86 16.78
C GLY A 471 6.99 -20.06 17.03
N PRO A 472 6.28 -20.02 18.16
CA PRO A 472 5.38 -21.10 18.52
C PRO A 472 4.18 -21.16 17.56
N ARG A 473 3.56 -22.35 17.52
CA ARG A 473 2.46 -22.64 16.61
C ARG A 473 1.10 -22.33 17.24
N GLY A 474 0.05 -22.43 16.42
CA GLY A 474 -1.30 -22.03 16.80
C GLY A 474 -1.58 -20.54 16.65
N ASN A 475 -2.85 -20.19 16.83
CA ASN A 475 -3.29 -18.80 16.73
C ASN A 475 -2.71 -17.94 17.85
N ILE A 476 -2.31 -16.72 17.49
CA ILE A 476 -1.81 -15.70 18.42
C ILE A 476 -2.41 -14.37 17.98
N TYR A 477 -3.32 -13.84 18.79
CA TYR A 477 -4.05 -12.62 18.44
C TYR A 477 -3.44 -11.40 19.13
N ALA A 478 -3.34 -10.31 18.37
CA ALA A 478 -3.12 -8.99 18.92
C ALA A 478 -4.37 -8.12 18.72
N THR A 479 -4.80 -7.46 19.79
CA THR A 479 -5.96 -6.55 19.78
C THR A 479 -5.48 -5.13 19.56
N PHE A 480 -5.97 -4.46 18.51
CA PHE A 480 -5.71 -3.05 18.24
C PHE A 480 -7.00 -2.23 18.31
N THR A 481 -6.85 -0.92 18.54
CA THR A 481 -7.97 0.02 18.54
C THR A 481 -7.90 0.91 17.31
N HIS A 482 -8.98 1.01 16.54
CA HIS A 482 -9.05 1.83 15.32
C HIS A 482 -10.35 2.65 15.26
N LEU A 483 -10.38 3.63 14.36
CA LEU A 483 -11.58 4.42 14.09
C LEU A 483 -12.64 3.54 13.40
N GLN A 484 -13.90 3.75 13.77
CA GLN A 484 -15.06 3.09 13.16
C GLN A 484 -16.24 4.08 13.07
N HIS A 485 -17.21 3.80 12.21
CA HIS A 485 -18.47 4.54 12.10
C HIS A 485 -19.70 3.66 12.31
N ALA A 486 -20.78 4.25 12.82
CA ALA A 486 -22.08 3.58 12.88
C ALA A 486 -22.62 3.33 11.45
N PRO A 487 -23.24 2.17 11.16
CA PRO A 487 -23.84 1.91 9.85
C PRO A 487 -24.97 2.88 9.52
N PHE A 488 -24.97 3.40 8.30
CA PHE A 488 -25.94 4.39 7.85
C PHE A 488 -26.41 4.10 6.42
N LYS A 489 -27.46 4.79 5.98
CA LYS A 489 -27.93 4.74 4.59
C LYS A 489 -28.11 6.12 4.00
N TYR A 490 -27.81 6.25 2.71
CA TYR A 490 -28.27 7.40 1.91
C TYR A 490 -29.72 7.18 1.50
N VAL A 491 -30.52 8.23 1.54
CA VAL A 491 -31.87 8.29 0.97
C VAL A 491 -31.89 9.45 -0.02
N ILE A 492 -31.92 9.12 -1.31
CA ILE A 492 -31.85 10.10 -2.39
C ILE A 492 -33.20 10.12 -3.10
N ASP A 493 -33.87 11.27 -3.10
CA ASP A 493 -35.10 11.51 -3.86
C ASP A 493 -34.74 12.16 -5.20
N VAL A 494 -35.04 11.46 -6.29
CA VAL A 494 -34.77 11.93 -7.65
C VAL A 494 -36.01 11.83 -8.53
N THR A 495 -36.35 12.92 -9.18
CA THR A 495 -37.40 12.99 -10.20
C THR A 495 -36.78 12.86 -11.60
N ASN A 496 -37.26 11.89 -12.37
CA ASN A 496 -37.05 11.82 -13.81
C ASN A 496 -38.28 12.35 -14.56
N ASN A 497 -38.14 13.53 -15.17
CA ASN A 497 -39.15 14.23 -15.96
C ASN A 497 -39.22 13.78 -17.43
N ARG A 498 -38.45 12.76 -17.84
CA ARG A 498 -38.58 12.14 -19.15
C ARG A 498 -39.61 11.01 -19.09
N ASN A 499 -40.30 10.78 -20.21
CA ASN A 499 -41.22 9.67 -20.42
C ASN A 499 -40.47 8.37 -20.78
N MET A 500 -39.27 8.17 -20.25
CA MET A 500 -38.48 6.97 -20.42
C MET A 500 -37.45 6.82 -19.28
N PRO A 501 -37.06 5.58 -18.92
CA PRO A 501 -36.00 5.35 -17.96
C PRO A 501 -34.66 5.94 -18.42
N LEU A 502 -33.94 6.59 -17.51
CA LEU A 502 -32.61 7.14 -17.76
C LEU A 502 -31.55 6.41 -16.94
N ARG A 503 -30.42 6.09 -17.56
CA ARG A 503 -29.24 5.55 -16.86
C ARG A 503 -28.34 6.70 -16.45
N GLY A 504 -27.97 6.74 -15.18
CA GLY A 504 -27.07 7.73 -14.60
C GLY A 504 -26.00 7.10 -13.73
N THR A 505 -25.05 7.92 -13.30
CA THR A 505 -24.09 7.58 -12.24
C THR A 505 -24.33 8.54 -11.08
N CYS A 506 -24.62 8.00 -9.90
CA CYS A 506 -24.65 8.79 -8.67
C CYS A 506 -23.22 8.87 -8.13
N ARG A 507 -22.80 10.07 -7.71
CA ARG A 507 -21.48 10.34 -7.14
C ARG A 507 -21.69 11.15 -5.85
N ILE A 508 -21.21 10.63 -4.73
CA ILE A 508 -21.43 11.23 -3.41
C ILE A 508 -20.06 11.66 -2.86
N PHE A 509 -19.97 12.93 -2.47
CA PHE A 509 -18.78 13.51 -1.86
C PHE A 509 -19.12 14.13 -0.50
N LEU A 510 -18.12 14.18 0.38
CA LEU A 510 -18.15 14.88 1.65
C LEU A 510 -17.06 15.96 1.64
N CYS A 511 -17.42 17.18 2.04
CA CYS A 511 -16.48 18.30 2.10
C CYS A 511 -16.55 18.96 3.49
N PRO A 512 -15.41 19.32 4.11
CA PRO A 512 -15.42 20.15 5.31
C PRO A 512 -15.98 21.55 4.98
N GLN A 513 -16.78 22.10 5.90
CA GLN A 513 -17.34 23.45 5.75
C GLN A 513 -16.40 24.55 6.25
N SER A 514 -15.58 24.25 7.25
CA SER A 514 -14.66 25.19 7.89
C SER A 514 -13.29 24.57 8.16
N ASP A 515 -12.28 25.42 8.31
CA ASP A 515 -10.94 25.04 8.75
C ASP A 515 -10.88 24.81 10.28
N GLU A 516 -9.68 24.55 10.81
CA GLU A 516 -9.45 24.32 12.24
C GLU A 516 -9.75 25.53 13.14
N ARG A 517 -9.93 26.72 12.56
CA ARG A 517 -10.27 27.96 13.27
C ARG A 517 -11.77 28.22 13.27
N GLY A 518 -12.56 27.36 12.61
CA GLY A 518 -13.98 27.61 12.36
C GLY A 518 -14.23 28.62 11.24
N THR A 519 -13.22 28.96 10.43
CA THR A 519 -13.36 29.87 9.30
C THR A 519 -14.00 29.13 8.13
N PRO A 520 -15.10 29.62 7.53
CA PRO A 520 -15.72 28.99 6.38
C PRO A 520 -14.76 28.90 5.18
N LEU A 521 -14.71 27.73 4.55
CA LEU A 521 -13.92 27.47 3.36
C LEU A 521 -14.68 27.92 2.11
N ASN A 522 -13.99 28.56 1.17
CA ASN A 522 -14.58 28.88 -0.14
C ASN A 522 -14.61 27.65 -1.06
N LEU A 523 -15.33 27.72 -2.18
CA LEU A 523 -15.50 26.58 -3.09
C LEU A 523 -14.17 26.03 -3.66
N ASN A 524 -13.19 26.91 -3.94
CA ASN A 524 -11.88 26.47 -4.44
C ASN A 524 -11.06 25.75 -3.36
N GLU A 525 -11.28 26.07 -2.09
CA GLU A 525 -10.68 25.34 -0.97
C GLU A 525 -11.41 24.02 -0.72
N GLN A 526 -12.75 24.06 -0.69
CA GLN A 526 -13.59 22.88 -0.45
C GLN A 526 -13.43 21.82 -1.53
N ARG A 527 -13.32 22.21 -2.82
CA ARG A 527 -13.17 21.24 -3.92
C ARG A 527 -11.91 20.39 -3.81
N GLN A 528 -10.84 20.93 -3.23
CA GLN A 528 -9.57 20.24 -2.98
C GLN A 528 -9.63 19.32 -1.75
N LEU A 529 -10.72 19.38 -0.99
CA LEU A 529 -10.99 18.58 0.20
C LEU A 529 -12.25 17.72 0.02
N ALA A 530 -12.75 17.60 -1.20
CA ALA A 530 -13.91 16.79 -1.53
C ALA A 530 -13.53 15.30 -1.50
N ILE A 531 -14.03 14.60 -0.48
CA ILE A 531 -13.76 13.19 -0.26
C ILE A 531 -14.83 12.36 -0.97
N GLU A 532 -14.44 11.53 -1.93
CA GLU A 532 -15.36 10.58 -2.57
C GLU A 532 -15.80 9.54 -1.53
N LEU A 533 -17.11 9.47 -1.29
CA LEU A 533 -17.71 8.46 -0.44
C LEU A 533 -18.23 7.30 -1.28
N ASP A 534 -18.95 7.58 -2.37
CA ASP A 534 -19.58 6.53 -3.19
C ASP A 534 -19.72 6.92 -4.66
N LYS A 535 -19.75 5.90 -5.53
CA LYS A 535 -19.97 6.03 -6.97
C LYS A 535 -20.58 4.76 -7.55
N PHE A 536 -21.81 4.84 -8.04
CA PHE A 536 -22.53 3.68 -8.56
C PHE A 536 -23.48 4.06 -9.71
N LYS A 537 -23.73 3.08 -10.59
CA LYS A 537 -24.69 3.22 -11.70
C LYS A 537 -26.11 2.98 -11.19
N VAL A 538 -27.06 3.76 -11.70
CA VAL A 538 -28.47 3.67 -11.33
C VAL A 538 -29.34 3.92 -12.55
N THR A 539 -30.51 3.28 -12.58
CA THR A 539 -31.53 3.53 -13.60
C THR A 539 -32.71 4.24 -12.94
N TRP A 540 -32.94 5.50 -13.31
CA TRP A 540 -34.05 6.31 -12.84
C TRP A 540 -35.30 5.98 -13.65
N LYS A 541 -36.29 5.35 -13.00
CA LYS A 541 -37.61 5.14 -13.61
C LYS A 541 -38.33 6.48 -13.75
N GLU A 542 -39.37 6.51 -14.56
CA GLU A 542 -40.22 7.69 -14.71
C GLU A 542 -40.76 8.15 -13.34
N ARG A 543 -40.85 9.48 -13.12
CA ARG A 543 -41.31 10.11 -11.86
C ARG A 543 -40.31 9.92 -10.69
N THR A 544 -40.81 9.86 -9.47
CA THR A 544 -40.03 9.85 -8.21
C THR A 544 -39.39 8.48 -7.96
N ASN A 545 -38.10 8.50 -7.64
CA ASN A 545 -37.35 7.31 -7.23
C ASN A 545 -36.68 7.57 -5.87
N ILE A 546 -36.81 6.62 -4.92
CA ILE A 546 -36.18 6.66 -3.59
C ILE A 546 -35.25 5.46 -3.47
N PHE A 547 -33.96 5.71 -3.22
CA PHE A 547 -32.95 4.65 -3.09
C PHE A 547 -32.32 4.65 -1.70
N PRO A 548 -32.57 3.61 -0.87
CA PRO A 548 -31.76 3.34 0.31
C PRO A 548 -30.46 2.66 -0.11
N ILE A 549 -29.31 3.25 0.26
CA ILE A 549 -27.98 2.66 0.00
C ILE A 549 -27.27 2.50 1.31
N SER A 550 -27.14 1.25 1.76
CA SER A 550 -26.52 0.92 3.04
C SER A 550 -24.99 0.96 2.97
N ARG A 551 -24.40 1.69 3.91
CA ARG A 551 -23.01 1.58 4.34
C ARG A 551 -22.98 0.72 5.59
N LYS A 552 -22.33 -0.44 5.48
CA LYS A 552 -22.08 -1.33 6.62
C LYS A 552 -20.83 -0.90 7.36
#